data_AF-A0A842Q3P4-F1
#
_entry.id   AF-A0A842Q3P4-F1
#
_cell.length_a   1.000
_cell.length_b   1.000
_cell.length_c   1.000
_cell.angle_alpha   90.00
_cell.angle_beta   90.00
_cell.angle_gamma   90.00
#
_symmetry.space_group_name_H-M   'P 1'
#
loop_
_entity.id
_entity.type
_entity.pdbx_description
1 polymer ?
#
loop_
_entity_poly.entity_id
_entity_poly.type
_entity_poly.pdbx_seq_one_letter_code
_entity_poly.pdbx_strand_id
1 'polypeptide(L)'
;MIFRNSSIKSRKNDYVSPLIKFENEPWFSDMQKLSNDELMRMYNAVITGRYEFAKNAWYIPLAGDKRCPIMVAKGYHAPDTPEKMVVFQETAKALEEEYQRFIDAWDFDFISKRDIQNAIVAILELRSIKIVEMCAKSS
;
A
#
# COMPACT_ATOMS: atom_id res chain seq x y z
N MET A 1 48.57 2.89 -29.83
CA MET A 1 48.92 2.76 -28.40
C MET A 1 49.08 4.18 -27.88
N ILE A 2 48.31 4.72 -26.93
CA ILE A 2 47.90 4.25 -25.60
C ILE A 2 46.60 4.97 -25.18
N PHE A 3 45.64 4.15 -24.76
CA PHE A 3 44.61 4.27 -23.71
C PHE A 3 43.68 5.49 -23.55
N ARG A 4 42.38 5.14 -23.70
CA ARG A 4 41.16 5.78 -23.18
C ARG A 4 41.32 6.27 -21.75
N ASN A 5 40.79 7.45 -21.46
CA ASN A 5 40.33 7.79 -20.12
C ASN A 5 38.95 8.44 -20.19
N SER A 6 37.94 7.62 -20.49
CA SER A 6 36.55 7.97 -20.25
C SER A 6 36.29 7.76 -18.76
N SER A 7 36.42 8.84 -17.98
CA SER A 7 36.00 8.87 -16.59
C SER A 7 34.49 8.68 -16.53
N ILE A 8 34.07 7.43 -16.31
CA ILE A 8 32.71 7.11 -15.90
C ILE A 8 32.56 7.74 -14.52
N LYS A 9 31.97 8.94 -14.47
CA LYS A 9 31.45 9.52 -13.23
C LYS A 9 30.48 8.50 -12.67
N SER A 10 30.85 7.80 -11.60
CA SER A 10 29.89 7.03 -10.83
C SER A 10 28.82 8.03 -10.39
N ARG A 11 27.61 7.89 -10.95
CA ARG A 11 26.44 8.55 -10.39
C ARG A 11 26.35 8.01 -8.97
N LYS A 12 26.69 8.83 -7.97
CA LYS A 12 26.21 8.60 -6.61
C LYS A 12 24.70 8.50 -6.76
N ASN A 13 24.20 7.29 -6.57
CA ASN A 13 22.78 7.05 -6.54
C ASN A 13 22.33 7.62 -5.19
N ASP A 14 21.96 8.91 -5.17
CA ASP A 14 21.34 9.57 -4.00
C ASP A 14 19.90 9.04 -3.81
N TYR A 15 19.73 7.72 -3.98
CA TYR A 15 18.50 7.02 -3.70
C TYR A 15 18.33 7.02 -2.18
N VAL A 16 17.69 8.07 -1.67
CA VAL A 16 17.16 8.07 -0.33
C VAL A 16 16.03 7.06 -0.34
N SER A 17 16.28 5.90 0.27
CA SER A 17 15.29 4.84 0.35
C SER A 17 13.98 5.41 0.93
N PRO A 18 12.84 5.27 0.23
CA PRO A 18 11.53 5.70 0.74
C PRO A 18 11.22 5.11 2.12
N LEU A 19 11.88 4.01 2.50
CA LEU A 19 11.82 3.40 3.82
C LEU A 19 12.14 4.36 4.96
N ILE A 20 13.12 5.25 4.81
CA ILE A 20 13.50 6.20 5.87
C ILE A 20 12.33 7.14 6.21
N LYS A 21 11.46 7.41 5.23
CA LYS A 21 10.29 8.26 5.44
C LYS A 21 9.21 7.58 6.31
N PHE A 22 9.10 6.25 6.26
CA PHE A 22 7.97 5.52 6.84
C PHE A 22 8.34 4.61 8.01
N GLU A 23 9.63 4.45 8.32
CA GLU A 23 10.14 3.52 9.32
C GLU A 23 9.51 3.72 10.72
N ASN A 24 9.18 4.97 11.07
CA ASN A 24 8.59 5.32 12.37
C ASN A 24 7.07 5.53 12.33
N GLU A 25 6.43 5.31 11.18
CA GLU A 25 5.02 5.58 10.97
C GLU A 25 4.16 4.37 11.39
N PRO A 26 3.30 4.47 12.41
CA PRO A 26 2.54 3.32 12.91
C PRO A 26 1.62 2.69 11.85
N TRP A 27 1.05 3.50 10.95
CA TRP A 27 0.21 3.03 9.83
C TRP A 27 0.98 2.22 8.78
N PHE A 28 2.30 2.44 8.65
CA PHE A 28 3.11 1.71 7.68
C PHE A 28 3.24 0.23 8.06
N SER A 29 3.30 -0.06 9.37
CA SER A 29 3.33 -1.43 9.88
C SER A 29 2.06 -2.23 9.54
N ASP A 30 0.90 -1.56 9.49
CA ASP A 30 -0.35 -2.18 9.06
C ASP A 30 -0.31 -2.54 7.56
N MET A 31 0.22 -1.65 6.71
CA MET A 31 0.39 -1.95 5.29
C MET A 31 1.36 -3.11 5.02
N GLN A 32 2.37 -3.31 5.87
CA GLN A 32 3.31 -4.42 5.74
C GLN A 32 2.66 -5.79 5.94
N LYS A 33 1.45 -5.87 6.53
CA LYS A 33 0.67 -7.11 6.65
C LYS A 33 0.09 -7.58 5.31
N LEU A 34 -0.11 -6.65 4.36
CA LEU A 34 -0.70 -6.96 3.06
C LEU A 34 0.24 -7.77 2.17
N SER A 35 -0.28 -8.74 1.41
CA SER A 35 0.50 -9.49 0.42
C SER A 35 0.91 -8.61 -0.76
N ASN A 36 1.86 -9.07 -1.58
CA ASN A 36 2.26 -8.33 -2.79
C ASN A 36 1.07 -8.11 -3.74
N ASP A 37 0.20 -9.10 -3.90
CA ASP A 37 -0.99 -8.99 -4.76
C ASP A 37 -2.01 -7.98 -4.19
N GLU A 38 -2.21 -7.99 -2.87
CA GLU A 38 -3.08 -7.02 -2.19
C GLU A 38 -2.56 -5.59 -2.33
N LEU A 39 -1.25 -5.41 -2.17
CA LEU A 39 -0.58 -4.12 -2.39
C LEU A 39 -0.73 -3.66 -3.85
N MET A 40 -0.57 -4.55 -4.83
CA MET A 40 -0.72 -4.20 -6.25
C MET A 40 -2.17 -3.86 -6.62
N ARG A 41 -3.17 -4.54 -6.04
CA ARG A 41 -4.59 -4.17 -6.21
C ARG A 41 -4.85 -2.76 -5.69
N MET A 42 -4.37 -2.45 -4.49
CA MET A 42 -4.51 -1.11 -3.92
C MET A 42 -3.76 -0.06 -4.75
N TYR A 43 -2.55 -0.35 -5.20
CA TYR A 43 -1.75 0.53 -6.05
C TYR A 43 -2.50 0.87 -7.35
N ASN A 44 -3.03 -0.14 -8.04
CA ASN A 44 -3.80 0.04 -9.26
C ASN A 44 -5.04 0.91 -9.04
N ALA A 45 -5.73 0.74 -7.91
CA ALA A 45 -6.87 1.59 -7.56
C ALA A 45 -6.46 3.06 -7.32
N VAL A 46 -5.32 3.29 -6.66
CA VAL A 46 -4.76 4.62 -6.42
C VAL A 46 -4.38 5.32 -7.73
N ILE A 47 -3.61 4.65 -8.61
CA ILE A 47 -3.03 5.30 -9.80
C ILE A 47 -4.03 5.52 -10.93
N THR A 48 -5.05 4.66 -11.05
CA THR A 48 -6.00 4.77 -12.16
C THR A 48 -6.95 5.94 -11.97
N GLY A 49 -7.08 6.46 -10.74
CA GLY A 49 -7.97 7.57 -10.40
C GLY A 49 -9.46 7.28 -10.62
N ARG A 50 -9.80 6.08 -11.11
CA ARG A 50 -11.17 5.61 -11.38
C ARG A 50 -11.92 5.23 -10.11
N TYR A 51 -11.22 5.24 -8.97
CA TYR A 51 -11.73 4.84 -7.69
C TYR A 51 -11.48 5.95 -6.66
N GLU A 52 -12.55 6.56 -6.18
CA GLU A 52 -12.48 7.48 -5.04
C GLU A 52 -12.71 6.69 -3.76
N PHE A 53 -11.64 6.47 -3.00
CA PHE A 53 -11.76 6.08 -1.60
C PHE A 53 -12.64 7.11 -0.89
N ALA A 54 -13.77 6.67 -0.37
CA ALA A 54 -14.64 7.52 0.42
C ALA A 54 -14.31 7.35 1.89
N LYS A 55 -14.05 8.47 2.55
CA LYS A 55 -14.06 8.56 4.01
C LYS A 55 -15.42 8.06 4.52
N ASN A 56 -15.43 7.29 5.60
CA ASN A 56 -16.64 6.71 6.20
C ASN A 56 -17.38 5.63 5.38
N ALA A 57 -16.85 5.18 4.23
CA ALA A 57 -17.46 4.10 3.45
C ALA A 57 -17.09 2.68 3.95
N TRP A 58 -16.67 2.56 5.21
CA TRP A 58 -16.37 1.29 5.87
C TRP A 58 -17.64 0.48 6.11
N TYR A 59 -18.71 1.14 6.55
CA TYR A 59 -19.91 0.47 7.05
C TYR A 59 -21.12 0.59 6.12
N ILE A 60 -21.12 1.62 5.29
CA ILE A 60 -22.21 1.91 4.36
C ILE A 60 -21.54 2.32 3.04
N PRO A 61 -21.67 1.50 1.98
CA PRO A 61 -21.25 1.90 0.66
C PRO A 61 -22.02 3.16 0.28
N LEU A 62 -21.31 4.25 -0.01
CA LEU A 62 -21.93 5.43 -0.61
C LEU A 62 -22.34 5.11 -2.06
N ALA A 63 -23.18 5.92 -2.69
CA ALA A 63 -23.53 5.70 -4.10
C ALA A 63 -22.26 5.61 -4.98
N GLY A 64 -22.18 4.54 -5.78
CA GLY A 64 -20.97 4.13 -6.51
C GLY A 64 -20.12 3.13 -5.71
N ASP A 65 -19.26 2.36 -6.37
CA ASP A 65 -18.35 1.42 -5.69
C ASP A 65 -17.30 2.21 -4.90
N LYS A 66 -17.67 2.64 -3.69
CA LYS A 66 -16.86 3.44 -2.78
C LYS A 66 -16.63 2.61 -1.52
N ARG A 67 -15.39 2.17 -1.36
CA ARG A 67 -14.87 1.34 -0.25
C ARG A 67 -13.54 1.94 0.19
N CYS A 68 -13.08 1.55 1.36
CA CYS A 68 -11.78 1.96 1.86
C CYS A 68 -10.60 1.27 1.12
N PRO A 69 -9.36 1.77 1.29
CA PRO A 69 -8.18 1.19 0.66
C PRO A 69 -7.93 -0.28 1.02
N ILE A 70 -8.13 -0.66 2.28
CA ILE A 70 -7.88 -2.04 2.75
C ILE A 70 -8.88 -3.04 2.15
N MET A 71 -10.17 -2.70 2.08
CA MET A 71 -11.16 -3.56 1.42
C MET A 71 -10.84 -3.77 -0.06
N VAL A 72 -10.35 -2.73 -0.75
CA VAL A 72 -9.90 -2.85 -2.14
C VAL A 72 -8.68 -3.76 -2.23
N ALA A 73 -7.70 -3.61 -1.34
CA ALA A 73 -6.52 -4.46 -1.28
C ALA A 73 -6.90 -5.94 -1.11
N LYS A 74 -7.84 -6.23 -0.20
CA LYS A 74 -8.38 -7.56 0.07
C LYS A 74 -9.29 -8.10 -1.04
N GLY A 75 -9.78 -7.23 -1.93
CA GLY A 75 -10.61 -7.62 -3.07
C GLY A 75 -12.10 -7.77 -2.74
N TYR A 76 -12.57 -7.21 -1.62
CA TYR A 76 -13.99 -7.24 -1.26
C TYR A 76 -14.79 -6.26 -2.11
N HIS A 77 -15.93 -6.67 -2.64
CA HIS A 77 -16.79 -5.83 -3.48
C HIS A 77 -17.88 -5.13 -2.65
N ALA A 78 -18.43 -4.04 -3.19
CA ALA A 78 -19.61 -3.41 -2.61
C ALA A 78 -20.80 -4.40 -2.60
N PRO A 79 -21.56 -4.49 -1.50
CA PRO A 79 -22.72 -5.36 -1.39
C PRO A 79 -23.87 -4.87 -2.28
N ASP A 80 -24.55 -5.82 -2.94
CA ASP A 80 -25.71 -5.62 -3.81
C ASP A 80 -27.03 -6.16 -3.21
N THR A 81 -26.96 -6.86 -2.06
CA THR A 81 -28.13 -7.33 -1.31
C THR A 81 -28.03 -7.02 0.18
N PRO A 82 -29.15 -7.00 0.92
CA PRO A 82 -29.14 -6.80 2.38
C PRO A 82 -28.31 -7.84 3.14
N GLU A 83 -28.32 -9.10 2.72
CA GLU A 83 -27.56 -10.17 3.38
C GLU A 83 -26.05 -9.96 3.20
N LYS A 84 -25.64 -9.58 1.99
CA LYS A 84 -24.25 -9.21 1.72
C LYS A 84 -23.83 -7.93 2.44
N MET A 85 -24.77 -7.02 2.74
CA MET A 85 -24.50 -5.84 3.55
C MET A 85 -24.08 -6.21 4.97
N VAL A 86 -24.75 -7.19 5.60
CA VAL A 86 -24.40 -7.67 6.94
C VAL A 86 -22.97 -8.22 6.94
N VAL A 87 -22.66 -9.11 5.99
CA VAL A 87 -21.31 -9.69 5.87
C VAL A 87 -20.25 -8.61 5.59
N PHE A 88 -20.58 -7.64 4.74
CA PHE A 88 -19.70 -6.51 4.44
C PHE A 88 -19.39 -5.70 5.70
N GLN A 89 -20.38 -5.39 6.53
CA GLN A 89 -20.21 -4.65 7.78
C GLN A 89 -19.40 -5.43 8.82
N GLU A 90 -19.62 -6.73 8.95
CA GLU A 90 -18.81 -7.59 9.84
C GLU A 90 -17.35 -7.65 9.39
N THR A 91 -17.14 -7.80 8.08
CA THR A 91 -15.80 -7.78 7.48
C THR A 91 -15.13 -6.42 7.68
N ALA A 92 -15.88 -5.34 7.54
CA ALA A 92 -15.38 -3.99 7.79
C ALA A 92 -14.85 -3.83 9.20
N LYS A 93 -15.61 -4.29 10.22
CA LYS A 93 -15.19 -4.23 11.63
C LYS A 93 -13.91 -5.02 11.87
N ALA A 94 -13.83 -6.24 11.35
CA ALA A 94 -12.65 -7.08 11.52
C ALA A 94 -11.40 -6.44 10.89
N LEU A 95 -11.53 -5.86 9.70
CA LEU A 95 -10.44 -5.13 9.06
C LEU A 95 -10.11 -3.82 9.78
N GLU A 96 -11.10 -3.17 10.40
CA GLU A 96 -10.85 -1.98 11.21
C GLU A 96 -9.96 -2.28 12.40
N GLU A 97 -10.22 -3.39 13.09
CA GLU A 97 -9.38 -3.83 14.20
C GLU A 97 -7.98 -4.26 13.73
N GLU A 98 -7.88 -4.96 12.59
CA GLU A 98 -6.59 -5.46 12.09
C GLU A 98 -5.69 -4.34 11.53
N TYR A 99 -6.27 -3.30 10.93
CA TYR A 99 -5.55 -2.21 10.24
C TYR A 99 -5.81 -0.83 10.87
N GLN A 100 -6.18 -0.79 12.15
CA GLN A 100 -6.65 0.41 12.85
C GLN A 100 -5.78 1.65 12.62
N ARG A 101 -4.46 1.52 12.70
CA ARG A 101 -3.55 2.68 12.64
C ARG A 101 -3.51 3.27 11.24
N PHE A 102 -3.57 2.42 10.22
CA PHE A 102 -3.72 2.86 8.84
C PHE A 102 -5.05 3.59 8.61
N ILE A 103 -6.11 3.09 9.20
CA ILE A 103 -7.46 3.62 9.02
C ILE A 103 -7.58 4.98 9.69
N ASP A 104 -7.14 5.08 10.94
CA ASP A 104 -7.06 6.35 11.65
C ASP A 104 -6.23 7.37 10.85
N ALA A 105 -5.05 6.97 10.37
CA ALA A 105 -4.21 7.85 9.58
C ALA A 105 -4.90 8.33 8.28
N TRP A 106 -5.68 7.47 7.63
CA TRP A 106 -6.41 7.80 6.42
C TRP A 106 -7.63 8.70 6.70
N ASP A 107 -8.46 8.35 7.70
CA ASP A 107 -9.70 9.06 8.00
C ASP A 107 -9.44 10.46 8.58
N PHE A 108 -8.34 10.64 9.30
CA PHE A 108 -7.89 11.94 9.83
C PHE A 108 -6.95 12.73 8.91
N ASP A 109 -6.80 12.33 7.63
CA ASP A 109 -5.95 12.99 6.63
C ASP A 109 -4.45 13.07 7.00
N PHE A 110 -3.96 12.21 7.89
CA PHE A 110 -2.53 12.13 8.19
C PHE A 110 -1.72 11.50 7.04
N ILE A 111 -2.37 10.73 6.17
CA ILE A 111 -1.76 10.18 4.96
C ILE A 111 -2.57 10.53 3.71
N SER A 112 -1.86 10.85 2.63
CA SER A 112 -2.46 11.09 1.32
C SER A 112 -2.45 9.83 0.44
N LYS A 113 -3.20 9.87 -0.67
CA LYS A 113 -3.08 8.84 -1.74
C LYS A 113 -1.63 8.66 -2.22
N ARG A 114 -0.86 9.75 -2.26
CA ARG A 114 0.56 9.73 -2.66
C ARG A 114 1.43 9.04 -1.61
N ASP A 115 1.13 9.22 -0.32
CA ASP A 115 1.84 8.52 0.75
C ASP A 115 1.56 7.01 0.69
N ILE A 116 0.30 6.61 0.46
CA ILE A 116 -0.07 5.21 0.22
C ILE A 116 0.70 4.65 -0.98
N GLN A 117 0.73 5.38 -2.11
CA GLN A 117 1.46 4.96 -3.32
C GLN A 117 2.94 4.73 -3.04
N ASN A 118 3.60 5.69 -2.37
CA ASN A 118 5.01 5.61 -2.02
C ASN A 118 5.29 4.46 -1.03
N ALA A 119 4.41 4.25 -0.05
CA ALA A 119 4.54 3.18 0.92
C ALA A 119 4.43 1.79 0.26
N ILE A 120 3.51 1.62 -0.70
CA ILE A 120 3.41 0.37 -1.47
C ILE A 120 4.72 0.07 -2.19
N VAL A 121 5.29 1.06 -2.90
CA VAL A 121 6.57 0.89 -3.61
C VAL A 121 7.69 0.52 -2.63
N ALA A 122 7.78 1.22 -1.50
CA ALA A 122 8.78 0.97 -0.46
C ALA A 122 8.70 -0.48 0.07
N ILE A 123 7.49 -0.99 0.32
CA ILE A 123 7.28 -2.37 0.82
C ILE A 123 7.71 -3.39 -0.23
N LEU A 124 7.34 -3.19 -1.50
CA LEU A 124 7.68 -4.10 -2.58
C LEU A 124 9.20 -4.14 -2.82
N GLU A 125 9.86 -2.98 -2.77
CA GLU A 125 11.33 -2.88 -2.84
C GLU A 125 12.00 -3.59 -1.68
N LEU A 126 11.55 -3.35 -0.43
CA LEU A 126 12.09 -4.00 0.76
C LEU A 126 12.00 -5.53 0.66
N ARG A 127 10.84 -6.03 0.22
CA ARG A 127 10.64 -7.48 0.03
C ARG A 127 11.55 -8.03 -1.07
N SER A 128 11.73 -7.30 -2.16
CA SER A 128 12.60 -7.70 -3.26
C SER A 128 14.06 -7.76 -2.83
N ILE A 129 14.56 -6.76 -2.11
CA ILE A 129 15.92 -6.74 -1.54
C ILE A 129 16.13 -7.95 -0.62
N LYS A 130 15.17 -8.21 0.29
CA LYS A 130 15.24 -9.34 1.22
C LYS A 130 15.35 -10.68 0.49
N ILE A 131 14.60 -10.88 -0.61
CA ILE A 131 14.69 -12.10 -1.42
C ILE A 131 16.08 -12.24 -2.04
N VAL A 132 16.61 -11.18 -2.65
CA VAL A 132 17.94 -11.19 -3.27
C VAL A 132 19.03 -11.50 -2.25
N GLU A 133 18.97 -10.88 -1.07
CA GLU A 133 19.92 -11.14 0.02
C GLU A 133 19.85 -12.59 0.52
N MET A 134 18.65 -13.15 0.64
CA MET A 134 18.47 -14.55 1.02
C MET A 134 19.09 -15.48 -0.01
N CYS A 135 18.83 -15.25 -1.30
CA CYS A 135 19.41 -16.04 -2.39
C CYS A 135 20.95 -15.95 -2.40
N ALA A 136 21.51 -14.75 -2.23
CA ALA A 136 22.96 -14.52 -2.22
C ALA A 136 23.66 -15.20 -1.03
N LYS A 137 22.99 -15.32 0.14
CA LYS A 137 23.53 -16.02 1.33
C LYS A 137 23.43 -17.54 1.23
N SER A 138 22.56 -18.05 0.37
CA SER A 138 22.38 -19.49 0.13
C SER A 138 23.19 -20.03 -1.05
N SER A 139 23.95 -19.17 -1.74
CA SER A 139 24.83 -19.49 -2.89
C SER A 139 26.25 -19.74 -2.42
#